data_AF-A0A6G3SID7-F1
#
_entry.id   AF-A0A6G3SID7-F1
#
_cell.length_a   1.000
_cell.length_b   1.000
_cell.length_c   1.000
_cell.angle_alpha   90.00
_cell.angle_beta   90.00
_cell.angle_gamma   90.00
#
_symmetry.space_group_name_H-M   'P 1'
#
loop_
_entity.id
_entity.type
_entity.pdbx_description
1 polymer ?
#
loop_
_entity_poly.entity_id
_entity_poly.type
_entity_poly.pdbx_seq_one_letter_code
_entity_poly.pdbx_strand_id
1 'polypeptide(L)'
;AWDEVMAPALHAVGRKWETAGERYIEVEHLLSWHISGALRGVLAAGSPVPGAGLSLLACVPGESHTLALEALAATLTRHGLPVRMFGAALPVEALEQAVRRTGPGAVVLWAQSHGTADRALAARVAA
;
A
#
# COMPACT_ATOMS: atom_id res chain seq x y z
N ALA A 1 -14.84 -1.73 6.93
CA ALA A 1 -14.61 -0.40 6.33
C ALA A 1 -13.85 -0.45 4.99
N TRP A 2 -12.61 -0.94 4.92
CA TRP A 2 -11.90 -1.06 3.63
C TRP A 2 -12.67 -1.93 2.63
N ASP A 3 -12.95 -3.18 2.99
CA ASP A 3 -13.61 -4.16 2.10
C ASP A 3 -15.08 -3.83 1.82
N GLU A 4 -15.77 -3.24 2.79
CA GLU A 4 -17.22 -3.00 2.73
C GLU A 4 -17.61 -1.65 2.14
N VAL A 5 -16.72 -0.65 2.19
CA VAL A 5 -17.04 0.75 1.83
C VAL A 5 -16.00 1.33 0.89
N MET A 6 -14.73 1.40 1.31
CA MET A 6 -13.70 2.14 0.58
C MET A 6 -13.35 1.50 -0.76
N ALA A 7 -13.03 0.20 -0.77
CA ALA A 7 -12.70 -0.51 -2.02
C ALA A 7 -13.91 -0.61 -2.97
N PRO A 8 -15.14 -0.91 -2.51
CA PRO A 8 -16.33 -0.84 -3.38
C PRO A 8 -16.57 0.55 -4.00
N ALA A 9 -16.36 1.63 -3.23
CA ALA A 9 -16.50 2.99 -3.74
C ALA A 9 -15.46 3.31 -4.82
N LEU A 10 -14.19 2.95 -4.59
CA LEU A 10 -13.11 3.10 -5.58
C LEU A 10 -13.42 2.32 -6.87
N HIS A 11 -13.88 1.08 -6.76
CA HIS A 11 -14.28 0.30 -7.94
C HIS A 11 -15.47 0.90 -8.69
N ALA A 12 -16.45 1.47 -7.97
CA ALA A 12 -17.59 2.12 -8.59
C ALA A 12 -17.19 3.38 -9.38
N VAL A 13 -16.23 4.16 -8.87
CA VAL A 13 -15.65 5.31 -9.57
C VAL A 13 -14.84 4.85 -10.79
N GLY A 14 -13.99 3.83 -10.63
CA GLY A 14 -13.19 3.28 -11.74
C GLY A 14 -14.04 2.74 -12.90
N ARG A 15 -15.12 1.99 -12.61
CA ARG A 15 -16.04 1.51 -13.67
C ARG A 15 -16.75 2.64 -14.41
N LYS A 16 -17.09 3.74 -13.73
CA LYS A 16 -17.73 4.90 -14.38
C LYS A 16 -16.77 5.58 -15.34
N TRP A 17 -15.47 5.63 -15.02
CA TRP A 17 -14.42 6.18 -15.88
C TRP A 17 -14.33 5.45 -17.23
N GLU A 18 -14.37 4.11 -17.21
CA GLU A 18 -14.35 3.28 -18.43
C GLU A 18 -15.52 3.57 -19.38
N THR A 19 -16.68 3.94 -18.83
CA THR A 19 -17.91 4.19 -19.61
C THR A 19 -18.14 5.64 -20.02
N ALA A 20 -17.56 6.62 -19.30
CA ALA A 20 -17.89 8.04 -19.43
C ALA A 20 -16.81 8.90 -20.12
N GLY A 21 -15.62 8.33 -20.39
CA GLY A 21 -14.52 9.00 -21.09
C GLY A 21 -13.93 10.18 -20.31
N GLU A 22 -12.91 9.90 -19.48
CA GLU A 22 -12.07 10.83 -18.69
C GLU A 22 -12.77 11.87 -17.78
N ARG A 23 -14.09 12.01 -17.84
CA ARG A 23 -14.87 12.74 -16.83
C ARG A 23 -14.69 12.00 -15.50
N TYR A 24 -14.43 12.71 -14.40
CA TYR A 24 -14.26 12.20 -13.02
C TYR A 24 -12.84 11.89 -12.52
N ILE A 25 -11.78 12.29 -13.23
CA ILE A 25 -10.40 12.18 -12.70
C ILE A 25 -10.27 12.98 -11.37
N GLU A 26 -10.88 14.15 -11.30
CA GLU A 26 -10.91 14.99 -10.09
C GLU A 26 -11.64 14.32 -8.92
N VAL A 27 -12.67 13.51 -9.20
CA VAL A 27 -13.43 12.77 -8.18
C VAL A 27 -12.65 11.56 -7.68
N GLU A 28 -11.95 10.85 -8.56
CA GLU A 28 -11.04 9.77 -8.18
C GLU A 28 -9.97 10.30 -7.23
N HIS A 29 -9.26 11.36 -7.63
CA HIS A 29 -8.21 11.95 -6.81
C HIS A 29 -8.74 12.44 -5.47
N LEU A 30 -9.91 13.11 -5.45
CA LEU A 30 -10.53 13.57 -4.21
C LEU A 30 -10.88 12.40 -3.28
N LEU A 31 -11.47 11.33 -3.81
CA LEU A 31 -11.84 10.15 -3.04
C LEU A 31 -10.60 9.44 -2.49
N SER A 32 -9.60 9.20 -3.35
CA SER A 32 -8.35 8.56 -2.99
C SER A 32 -7.58 9.34 -1.91
N TRP A 33 -7.57 10.68 -2.00
CA TRP A 33 -6.98 11.54 -0.97
C TRP A 33 -7.65 11.35 0.40
N HIS A 34 -8.99 11.36 0.44
CA HIS A 34 -9.73 11.22 1.70
C HIS A 34 -9.60 9.82 2.30
N ILE A 35 -9.63 8.77 1.46
CA ILE A 35 -9.39 7.40 1.92
C ILE A 35 -7.99 7.27 2.51
N SER A 36 -6.98 7.78 1.83
CA SER A 36 -5.59 7.78 2.32
C SER A 36 -5.48 8.51 3.66
N GLY A 37 -6.08 9.69 3.80
CA GLY A 37 -6.12 10.44 5.06
C GLY A 37 -6.76 9.65 6.20
N ALA A 38 -7.89 9.00 5.96
CA ALA A 38 -8.56 8.17 6.96
C ALA A 38 -7.71 6.97 7.40
N LEU A 39 -7.05 6.29 6.46
CA LEU A 39 -6.17 5.16 6.76
C LEU A 39 -4.92 5.59 7.55
N ARG A 40 -4.31 6.72 7.19
CA ARG A 40 -3.16 7.28 7.91
C ARG A 40 -3.51 7.72 9.33
N GLY A 41 -4.75 8.17 9.55
CA GLY A 41 -5.26 8.45 10.90
C GLY A 41 -5.22 7.23 11.83
N VAL A 42 -5.49 6.03 11.31
CA VAL A 42 -5.38 4.77 12.07
C VAL A 42 -3.94 4.48 12.45
N LEU A 43 -2.99 4.72 11.54
CA LEU A 43 -1.56 4.48 11.79
C LEU A 43 -1.03 5.32 12.95
N ALA A 44 -1.48 6.57 13.07
CA ALA A 44 -1.05 7.47 14.13
C ALA A 44 -1.53 7.06 15.53
N ALA A 45 -2.60 6.26 15.62
CA ALA A 45 -3.21 5.86 16.89
C ALA A 45 -2.69 4.51 17.43
N GLY A 46 -2.00 3.71 16.62
CA GLY A 46 -1.55 2.38 17.03
C GLY A 46 -0.25 2.40 17.84
N SER A 47 -0.17 1.50 18.82
CA SER A 47 1.06 1.21 19.56
C SER A 47 1.52 -0.21 19.26
N PRO A 48 2.80 -0.44 18.89
CA PRO A 48 3.28 -1.78 18.60
C PRO A 48 3.30 -2.67 19.83
N VAL A 49 3.02 -3.96 19.66
CA VAL A 49 3.23 -4.98 20.68
C VAL A 49 4.73 -5.20 20.86
N PRO A 50 5.26 -5.22 22.09
CA PRO A 50 6.68 -5.49 22.33
C PRO A 50 7.13 -6.82 21.70
N GLY A 51 8.25 -6.79 20.99
CA GLY A 51 8.85 -7.98 20.37
C GLY A 51 8.24 -8.40 19.01
N ALA A 52 7.22 -7.71 18.51
CA ALA A 52 6.70 -7.97 17.18
C ALA A 52 7.71 -7.58 16.08
N GLY A 53 7.82 -8.40 15.03
CA GLY A 53 8.69 -8.14 13.89
C GLY A 53 8.20 -6.99 13.01
N LEU A 54 9.12 -6.21 12.47
CA LEU A 54 8.81 -5.11 11.55
C LEU A 54 8.33 -5.64 10.20
N SER A 55 7.19 -5.13 9.72
CA SER A 55 6.70 -5.33 8.35
C SER A 55 7.08 -4.15 7.46
N LEU A 56 7.82 -4.39 6.40
CA LEU A 56 8.14 -3.39 5.38
C LEU A 56 7.13 -3.48 4.24
N LEU A 57 6.53 -2.35 3.87
CA LEU A 57 5.52 -2.26 2.81
C LEU A 57 6.01 -1.30 1.72
N ALA A 58 6.04 -1.75 0.47
CA ALA A 58 6.33 -0.89 -0.68
C ALA A 58 5.55 -1.32 -1.92
N CYS A 59 5.21 -0.37 -2.79
CA CYS A 59 4.80 -0.71 -4.15
C CYS A 59 6.04 -0.96 -5.00
N VAL A 60 5.94 -1.92 -5.91
CA VAL A 60 7.00 -2.25 -6.87
C VAL A 60 7.33 -1.05 -7.77
N PRO A 61 8.52 -1.01 -8.41
CA PRO A 61 8.84 0.06 -9.36
C PRO A 61 7.76 0.26 -10.42
N GLY A 62 7.38 1.52 -10.67
CA GLY A 62 6.32 1.87 -11.62
C GLY A 62 4.89 1.72 -11.10
N GLU A 63 4.68 1.17 -9.90
CA GLU A 63 3.35 1.10 -9.29
C GLU A 63 3.05 2.33 -8.42
N SER A 64 2.02 3.08 -8.80
CA SER A 64 1.60 4.31 -8.13
C SER A 64 0.41 4.14 -7.19
N HIS A 65 -0.31 3.02 -7.26
CA HIS A 65 -1.56 2.82 -6.51
C HIS A 65 -1.28 2.28 -5.10
N THR A 66 -1.27 3.18 -4.11
CA THR A 66 -0.87 2.83 -2.73
C THR A 66 -2.02 2.42 -1.82
N LEU A 67 -3.29 2.70 -2.16
CA LEU A 67 -4.40 2.63 -1.20
C LEU A 67 -4.60 1.24 -0.58
N ALA A 68 -4.48 0.17 -1.37
CA ALA A 68 -4.56 -1.19 -0.85
C ALA A 68 -3.45 -1.49 0.16
N LEU A 69 -2.26 -0.98 -0.10
CA LEU A 69 -1.11 -1.13 0.79
C LEU A 69 -1.23 -0.25 2.05
N GLU A 70 -1.82 0.94 1.95
CA GLU A 70 -2.18 1.78 3.10
C GLU A 70 -3.24 1.11 3.98
N ALA A 71 -4.22 0.42 3.39
CA ALA A 71 -5.22 -0.34 4.13
C ALA A 71 -4.63 -1.55 4.86
N LEU A 72 -3.69 -2.25 4.24
CA LEU A 72 -2.90 -3.28 4.90
C LEU A 72 -2.10 -2.70 6.08
N ALA A 73 -1.41 -1.58 5.86
CA ALA A 73 -0.65 -0.88 6.91
C ALA A 73 -1.54 -0.57 8.13
N ALA A 74 -2.70 0.06 7.90
CA ALA A 74 -3.66 0.38 8.95
C ALA A 74 -4.14 -0.87 9.70
N THR A 75 -4.35 -1.98 8.99
CA THR A 75 -4.77 -3.26 9.57
C THR A 75 -3.66 -3.86 10.44
N LEU A 76 -2.43 -3.96 9.94
CA LEU A 76 -1.28 -4.47 10.69
C LEU A 76 -1.05 -3.64 11.96
N THR A 77 -1.12 -2.31 11.85
CA THR A 77 -0.98 -1.41 13.01
C THR A 77 -2.10 -1.61 14.04
N ARG A 78 -3.35 -1.84 13.61
CA ARG A 78 -4.44 -2.20 14.54
C ARG A 78 -4.20 -3.52 15.28
N HIS A 79 -3.48 -4.45 14.67
CA HIS A 79 -3.06 -5.70 15.29
C HIS A 79 -1.75 -5.57 16.09
N GLY A 80 -1.23 -4.35 16.27
CA GLY A 80 -0.01 -4.09 17.03
C GLY A 80 1.27 -4.54 16.33
N LEU A 81 1.22 -4.81 15.03
CA LEU A 81 2.40 -5.15 14.24
C LEU A 81 3.09 -3.86 13.75
N PRO A 82 4.41 -3.70 14.01
CA PRO A 82 5.14 -2.54 13.51
C PRO A 82 5.17 -2.53 11.97
N VAL A 83 4.95 -1.36 11.39
CA VAL A 83 4.94 -1.18 9.93
C VAL A 83 5.92 -0.08 9.52
N ARG A 84 6.66 -0.29 8.43
CA ARG A 84 7.41 0.74 7.71
C ARG A 84 6.90 0.82 6.27
N MET A 85 6.14 1.86 5.98
CA MET A 85 5.57 2.12 4.65
C MET A 85 6.49 3.02 3.83
N PHE A 86 6.89 2.57 2.64
CA PHE A 86 7.70 3.35 1.69
C PHE A 86 6.88 3.96 0.55
N GLY A 87 5.60 3.60 0.41
CA GLY A 87 4.71 4.20 -0.58
C GLY A 87 4.85 3.63 -1.99
N ALA A 88 4.62 4.49 -2.98
CA ALA A 88 4.60 4.16 -4.40
C ALA A 88 6.00 3.96 -4.98
N ALA A 89 6.09 3.14 -6.03
CA ALA A 89 7.18 3.08 -6.99
C ALA A 89 8.60 3.09 -6.38
N LEU A 90 8.84 2.31 -5.32
CA LEU A 90 10.15 2.30 -4.66
C LEU A 90 11.18 1.64 -5.58
N PRO A 91 12.30 2.31 -5.92
CA PRO A 91 13.35 1.71 -6.74
C PRO A 91 13.92 0.45 -6.09
N VAL A 92 14.33 -0.51 -6.91
CA VAL A 92 14.81 -1.83 -6.45
C VAL A 92 15.99 -1.68 -5.49
N GLU A 93 16.95 -0.85 -5.84
CA GLU A 93 18.15 -0.63 -5.03
C GLU A 93 17.77 0.00 -3.68
N ALA A 94 16.83 0.93 -3.66
CA ALA A 94 16.35 1.56 -2.43
C ALA A 94 15.61 0.57 -1.53
N LEU A 95 14.80 -0.32 -2.11
CA LEU A 95 14.13 -1.41 -1.39
C LEU A 95 15.15 -2.36 -0.75
N GLU A 96 16.14 -2.83 -1.51
CA GLU A 96 17.15 -3.73 -0.97
C GLU A 96 17.97 -3.09 0.15
N GLN A 97 18.31 -1.79 0.03
CA GLN A 97 18.98 -1.05 1.09
C GLN A 97 18.09 -0.89 2.32
N ALA A 98 16.79 -0.66 2.15
CA ALA A 98 15.84 -0.57 3.26
C ALA A 98 15.74 -1.91 4.00
N VAL A 99 15.62 -3.03 3.28
CA VAL A 99 15.60 -4.38 3.88
C VAL A 99 16.88 -4.64 4.66
N ARG A 100 18.05 -4.42 4.06
CA ARG A 100 19.35 -4.62 4.73
C ARG A 100 19.51 -3.76 5.99
N ARG A 101 19.05 -2.51 5.98
CA ARG A 101 19.19 -1.59 7.13
C ARG A 101 18.19 -1.84 8.25
N THR A 102 16.99 -2.30 7.91
CA THR A 102 15.88 -2.42 8.87
C THR A 102 15.69 -3.85 9.39
N GLY A 103 16.22 -4.86 8.69
CA GLY A 103 16.09 -6.27 9.07
C GLY A 103 14.63 -6.68 9.31
N PRO A 104 13.69 -6.39 8.39
CA PRO A 104 12.28 -6.61 8.62
C PRO A 104 11.99 -8.11 8.74
N GLY A 105 11.02 -8.47 9.59
CA GLY A 105 10.54 -9.85 9.70
C GLY A 105 9.64 -10.25 8.53
N ALA A 106 9.10 -9.28 7.79
CA ALA A 106 8.32 -9.50 6.57
C ALA A 106 8.48 -8.31 5.61
N VAL A 107 8.48 -8.60 4.31
CA VAL A 107 8.42 -7.62 3.22
C VAL A 107 7.17 -7.89 2.40
N VAL A 108 6.35 -6.87 2.18
CA VAL A 108 5.18 -6.95 1.30
C VAL A 108 5.39 -6.01 0.13
N LEU A 109 5.29 -6.57 -1.07
CA LEU A 109 5.34 -5.83 -2.32
C LEU A 109 3.96 -5.79 -2.95
N TRP A 110 3.55 -4.60 -3.39
CA TRP A 110 2.26 -4.38 -4.04
C TRP A 110 2.42 -4.01 -5.51
N ALA A 111 1.60 -4.65 -6.34
CA ALA A 111 1.36 -4.34 -7.74
C ALA A 111 -0.15 -4.48 -7.98
N GLN A 112 -0.80 -3.41 -8.45
CA GLN A 112 -2.24 -3.45 -8.74
C GLN A 112 -2.52 -4.15 -10.07
N SER A 113 -1.60 -4.01 -11.04
CA SER A 113 -1.72 -4.57 -12.37
C SER A 113 -0.69 -5.66 -12.62
N HIS A 114 -0.99 -6.55 -13.57
CA HIS A 114 -0.01 -7.52 -14.06
C HIS A 114 1.22 -6.85 -14.71
N GLY A 115 1.07 -5.64 -15.26
CA GLY A 115 2.16 -4.94 -15.94
C GLY A 115 3.26 -4.45 -14.99
N THR A 116 2.92 -4.17 -13.73
CA THR A 116 3.87 -3.77 -12.69
C THR A 116 4.37 -4.94 -11.85
N ALA A 117 3.72 -6.11 -11.91
CA ALA A 117 4.07 -7.25 -11.08
C ALA A 117 5.49 -7.80 -11.36
N ASP A 118 6.33 -7.86 -10.33
CA ASP A 118 7.72 -8.34 -10.43
C ASP A 118 7.99 -9.49 -9.43
N ARG A 119 7.92 -10.72 -9.94
CA ARG A 119 8.22 -11.93 -9.16
C ARG A 119 9.71 -12.09 -8.86
N ALA A 120 10.58 -11.59 -9.74
CA ALA A 120 12.03 -11.69 -9.53
C ALA A 120 12.47 -10.77 -8.39
N LEU A 121 11.88 -9.58 -8.29
CA LEU A 121 12.07 -8.68 -7.15
C LEU A 121 11.60 -9.33 -5.84
N ALA A 122 10.41 -9.94 -5.84
CA ALA A 122 9.88 -10.64 -4.66
C ALA A 122 10.82 -11.76 -4.19
N ALA A 123 11.33 -12.59 -5.12
CA ALA A 123 12.28 -13.64 -4.80
C ALA A 123 13.61 -13.08 -4.23
N ARG A 124 14.06 -11.93 -4.76
CA ARG A 124 15.32 -11.31 -4.36
C ARG A 124 15.30 -10.76 -2.93
N VAL A 125 14.18 -10.20 -2.50
CA VAL A 125 14.03 -9.66 -1.13
C VAL A 125 13.62 -10.71 -0.09
N ALA A 126 13.28 -11.92 -0.54
CA ALA A 126 12.98 -13.06 0.33
C ALA A 126 14.24 -13.87 0.72
N ALA A 127 15.36 -13.66 0.02
CA ALA A 127 16.65 -14.32 0.25
C ALA A 127 17.49 -13.56 1.29
#